data_AF-A0A399YX96-F1
#
_entry.id   AF-A0A399YX96-F1
#
_cell.length_a   1.000
_cell.length_b   1.000
_cell.length_c   1.000
_cell.angle_alpha   90.00
_cell.angle_beta   90.00
_cell.angle_gamma   90.00
#
_symmetry.space_group_name_H-M   'P 1'
#
loop_
_entity.id
_entity.type
_entity.pdbx_description
1 polymer ?
#
loop_
_entity_poly.entity_id
_entity_poly.type
_entity_poly.pdbx_seq_one_letter_code
_entity_poly.pdbx_strand_id
1 'polypeptide(L)'
;MKRCIVVVMVVLVTSLAITVPLSAQGDSEDGCGPETLAQVAQTAIDRYDPDSVSESSEQALARLQTLRDTIGELISSCESTGDQPGDGSSGTGTFADPFKFGVAGDTGQGLSIKVIGVVRPADTLIRSFNRFNDRPGPGQEYIRLTIEVSCNEGGSEACDTNYFDFNLTGSKGVVYDFASVVNDDDLDVTVFPGASGTGTVVFLIDAADTDLRLIYNEGFGSVSDGVFYEAEPSKDSGLEIRADSNVNIRSGPSTNAGVVDSLASGSTVIAFGRNQDGSWVQIANGWVFASLVTTDGDIMQLPITAQ
;
A
#
# COMPACT_ATOMS: atom_id res chain seq x y z
N MET A 1 8.95 45.53 -26.76
CA MET A 1 8.97 44.07 -26.48
C MET A 1 7.88 43.68 -25.48
N LYS A 2 6.60 44.01 -25.78
CA LYS A 2 5.45 43.89 -24.85
C LYS A 2 4.36 42.93 -25.36
N ARG A 3 4.70 41.94 -26.19
CA ARG A 3 3.70 41.07 -26.86
C ARG A 3 4.00 39.57 -26.86
N CYS A 4 4.97 39.08 -26.08
CA CYS A 4 5.35 37.65 -26.11
C CYS A 4 5.07 36.86 -24.81
N ILE A 5 4.64 37.48 -23.72
CA ILE A 5 4.46 36.76 -22.42
C ILE A 5 3.00 36.33 -22.17
N VAL A 6 2.02 36.98 -22.80
CA VAL A 6 0.58 36.66 -22.61
C VAL A 6 0.16 35.37 -23.33
N VAL A 7 0.90 34.93 -24.35
CA VAL A 7 0.53 33.74 -25.15
C VAL A 7 0.96 32.42 -24.48
N VAL A 8 1.93 32.45 -23.56
CA VAL A 8 2.50 31.22 -22.98
C VAL A 8 1.67 30.69 -21.79
N MET A 9 0.89 31.52 -21.09
CA MET A 9 0.02 31.05 -19.99
C MET A 9 -1.39 30.63 -20.41
N VAL A 10 -1.88 31.06 -21.59
CA VAL A 10 -3.15 30.54 -22.15
C VAL A 10 -3.01 29.06 -22.58
N VAL A 11 -1.78 28.59 -22.79
CA VAL A 11 -1.48 27.19 -23.14
C VAL A 11 -1.55 26.25 -21.92
N LEU A 12 -1.43 26.76 -20.69
CA LEU A 12 -1.48 25.94 -19.47
C LEU A 12 -2.90 25.71 -18.94
N VAL A 13 -3.88 26.54 -19.32
CA VAL A 13 -5.30 26.36 -18.94
C VAL A 13 -6.08 25.53 -19.98
N THR A 14 -5.56 25.38 -21.20
CA THR A 14 -6.18 24.52 -22.24
C THR A 14 -5.70 23.07 -22.22
N SER A 15 -4.76 22.72 -21.34
CA SER A 15 -4.24 21.34 -21.20
C SER A 15 -4.87 20.55 -20.05
N LEU A 16 -5.74 21.15 -19.22
CA LEU A 16 -6.68 20.39 -18.39
C LEU A 16 -7.95 20.08 -19.19
N ALA A 17 -7.79 19.31 -20.27
CA ALA A 17 -8.88 18.43 -20.67
C ALA A 17 -8.94 17.31 -19.62
N ILE A 18 -9.64 17.57 -18.52
CA ILE A 18 -10.10 16.51 -17.62
C ILE A 18 -11.07 15.68 -18.46
N THR A 19 -10.56 14.63 -19.11
CA THR A 19 -11.40 13.54 -19.60
C THR A 19 -11.98 12.85 -18.38
N VAL A 20 -13.11 13.33 -17.90
CA VAL A 20 -13.97 12.60 -16.98
C VAL A 20 -14.57 11.44 -17.79
N PRO A 21 -14.34 10.16 -17.42
CA PRO A 21 -15.04 9.06 -18.07
C PRO A 21 -16.54 9.23 -17.81
N LEU A 22 -17.29 9.37 -18.90
CA LEU A 22 -18.74 9.57 -18.90
C LEU A 22 -19.44 8.22 -18.64
N SER A 23 -19.45 7.76 -17.40
CA SER A 23 -20.37 6.68 -16.98
C SER A 23 -20.48 6.59 -15.46
N ALA A 24 -21.38 7.36 -14.86
CA ALA A 24 -22.09 6.99 -13.64
C ALA A 24 -23.34 7.86 -13.51
N GLN A 25 -24.50 7.24 -13.67
CA GLN A 25 -25.79 7.84 -13.31
C GLN A 25 -25.94 7.77 -11.79
N GLY A 26 -26.09 8.92 -11.16
CA GLY A 26 -26.46 9.04 -9.75
C GLY A 26 -26.28 10.47 -9.27
N ASP A 27 -27.39 11.23 -9.20
CA ASP A 27 -27.44 12.50 -8.47
C ASP A 27 -27.27 12.20 -6.98
N SER A 28 -26.06 12.39 -6.44
CA SER A 28 -25.83 12.47 -5.00
C SER A 28 -26.34 13.83 -4.51
N GLU A 29 -27.27 13.85 -3.54
CA GLU A 29 -27.84 15.07 -2.95
C GLU A 29 -26.81 15.99 -2.27
N ASP A 30 -25.56 15.54 -2.13
CA ASP A 30 -24.47 16.25 -1.44
C ASP A 30 -23.68 17.24 -2.33
N GLY A 31 -24.05 17.39 -3.61
CA GLY A 31 -23.45 18.41 -4.50
C GLY A 31 -22.02 18.14 -4.96
N CYS A 32 -21.48 16.95 -4.68
CA CYS A 32 -20.13 16.51 -5.06
C CYS A 32 -20.11 15.60 -6.30
N GLY A 33 -21.21 15.52 -7.05
CA GLY A 33 -21.26 14.82 -8.32
C GLY A 33 -20.30 15.44 -9.35
N PRO A 34 -19.73 14.65 -10.28
CA PRO A 34 -18.77 15.15 -11.27
C PRO A 34 -19.33 16.29 -12.13
N GLU A 35 -20.65 16.28 -12.40
CA GLU A 35 -21.33 17.34 -13.13
C GLU A 35 -21.48 18.63 -12.29
N THR A 36 -21.77 18.51 -10.99
CA THR A 36 -21.88 19.64 -10.07
C THR A 36 -20.51 20.28 -9.81
N LEU A 37 -19.46 19.48 -9.60
CA LEU A 37 -18.09 19.94 -9.44
C LEU A 37 -17.60 20.66 -10.70
N ALA A 38 -17.87 20.11 -11.88
CA ALA A 38 -17.57 20.76 -13.15
C ALA A 38 -18.32 22.11 -13.28
N GLN A 39 -19.58 22.17 -12.87
CA GLN A 39 -20.39 23.39 -12.94
C GLN A 39 -19.93 24.47 -11.95
N VAL A 40 -19.51 24.09 -10.74
CA VAL A 40 -18.97 25.01 -9.73
C VAL A 40 -17.58 25.52 -10.13
N ALA A 41 -16.71 24.62 -10.62
CA ALA A 41 -15.40 25.00 -11.16
C ALA A 41 -15.56 25.95 -12.36
N GLN A 42 -16.49 25.67 -13.27
CA GLN A 42 -16.79 26.54 -14.40
C GLN A 42 -17.35 27.89 -13.94
N THR A 43 -18.19 27.94 -12.91
CA THR A 43 -18.69 29.21 -12.35
C THR A 43 -17.57 30.04 -11.72
N ALA A 44 -16.59 29.41 -11.07
CA ALA A 44 -15.41 30.09 -10.54
C ALA A 44 -14.49 30.63 -11.66
N ILE A 45 -14.37 29.89 -12.76
CA ILE A 45 -13.64 30.29 -13.98
C ILE A 45 -14.38 31.41 -14.72
N ASP A 46 -15.70 31.37 -14.83
CA ASP A 46 -16.49 32.40 -15.55
C ASP A 46 -16.51 33.74 -14.78
N ARG A 47 -16.32 33.71 -13.46
CA ARG A 47 -16.10 34.91 -12.64
C ARG A 47 -14.68 35.45 -12.73
N TYR A 48 -13.75 34.68 -13.29
CA TYR A 48 -12.40 35.15 -13.57
C TYR A 48 -12.43 36.02 -14.83
N ASP A 49 -12.43 37.34 -14.62
CA ASP A 49 -12.23 38.32 -15.69
C ASP A 49 -10.71 38.52 -15.90
N PRO A 50 -10.14 38.00 -17.02
CA PRO A 50 -8.71 38.13 -17.32
C PRO A 50 -8.33 39.55 -17.78
N ASP A 51 -9.32 40.39 -18.13
CA ASP A 51 -9.11 41.70 -18.75
C ASP A 51 -9.43 42.86 -17.80
N SER A 52 -9.34 42.66 -16.47
CA SER A 52 -9.48 43.77 -15.52
C SER A 52 -8.39 44.83 -15.77
N VAL A 53 -8.77 45.92 -16.45
CA VAL A 53 -7.86 46.82 -17.20
C VAL A 53 -6.91 47.66 -16.31
N SER A 54 -6.89 47.48 -15.00
CA SER A 54 -6.10 48.35 -14.10
C SER A 54 -5.35 47.65 -12.96
N GLU A 55 -5.15 46.34 -13.02
CA GLU A 55 -4.48 45.61 -11.93
C GLU A 55 -2.96 45.47 -12.13
N SER A 56 -2.21 45.55 -11.04
CA SER A 56 -0.78 45.26 -11.01
C SER A 56 -0.54 43.75 -11.11
N SER A 57 0.68 43.34 -11.49
CA SER A 57 1.04 41.92 -11.55
C SER A 57 0.90 41.18 -10.22
N GLU A 58 1.04 41.89 -9.10
CA GLU A 58 0.87 41.35 -7.75
C GLU A 58 -0.61 41.10 -7.42
N GLN A 59 -1.50 42.00 -7.86
CA GLN A 59 -2.95 41.84 -7.72
C GLN A 59 -3.49 40.69 -8.57
N ALA A 60 -2.96 40.53 -9.79
CA ALA A 60 -3.30 39.40 -10.66
C ALA A 60 -2.87 38.05 -10.07
N LEU A 61 -1.69 37.99 -9.43
CA LEU A 61 -1.19 36.78 -8.78
C LEU A 61 -2.03 36.41 -7.55
N ALA A 62 -2.38 37.40 -6.71
CA ALA A 62 -3.21 37.18 -5.54
C ALA A 62 -4.60 36.63 -5.93
N ARG A 63 -5.20 37.15 -7.00
CA ARG A 63 -6.49 36.64 -7.51
C ARG A 63 -6.40 35.20 -8.04
N LEU A 64 -5.29 34.84 -8.70
CA LEU A 64 -5.05 33.47 -9.13
C LEU A 64 -4.85 32.51 -7.96
N GLN A 65 -4.20 32.96 -6.88
CA GLN A 65 -4.07 32.19 -5.65
C GLN A 65 -5.44 31.98 -4.99
N THR A 66 -6.27 33.03 -4.89
CA THR A 66 -7.64 32.89 -4.38
C THR A 66 -8.48 31.90 -5.18
N LEU A 67 -8.37 31.89 -6.52
CA LEU A 67 -9.07 30.92 -7.37
C LEU A 67 -8.58 29.49 -7.09
N ARG A 68 -7.26 29.29 -6.97
CA ARG A 68 -6.67 28.01 -6.61
C ARG A 68 -7.16 27.52 -5.25
N ASP A 69 -7.13 28.39 -4.25
CA ASP A 69 -7.52 28.05 -2.87
C ASP A 69 -9.01 27.73 -2.80
N THR A 70 -9.86 28.47 -3.53
CA THR A 70 -11.30 28.20 -3.61
C THR A 70 -11.59 26.83 -4.24
N ILE A 71 -10.88 26.48 -5.32
CA ILE A 71 -10.99 25.16 -5.95
C ILE A 71 -10.47 24.06 -5.00
N GLY A 72 -9.37 24.32 -4.28
CA GLY A 72 -8.80 23.40 -3.30
C GLY A 72 -9.74 23.13 -2.11
N GLU A 73 -10.38 24.16 -1.57
CA GLU A 73 -11.37 24.03 -0.49
C GLU A 73 -12.63 23.27 -0.94
N LEU A 74 -13.08 23.49 -2.18
CA LEU A 74 -14.20 22.75 -2.77
C LEU A 74 -13.87 21.25 -2.92
N ILE A 75 -12.69 20.92 -3.44
CA ILE A 75 -12.22 19.53 -3.53
C ILE A 75 -12.14 18.91 -2.13
N SER A 76 -11.51 19.62 -1.18
CA SER A 76 -11.37 19.15 0.21
C SER A 76 -12.72 18.96 0.91
N SER A 77 -13.73 19.77 0.56
CA SER A 77 -15.08 19.63 1.14
C SER A 77 -15.80 18.36 0.65
N CYS A 78 -15.50 17.90 -0.57
CA CYS A 78 -16.05 16.69 -1.17
C CYS A 78 -15.29 15.41 -0.81
N GLU A 79 -14.11 15.52 -0.21
CA GLU A 79 -13.35 14.36 0.31
C GLU A 79 -13.94 13.81 1.63
N SER A 80 -14.94 14.48 2.23
CA SER A 80 -15.53 14.06 3.51
C SER A 80 -16.79 13.17 3.40
N THR A 81 -17.24 12.84 2.20
CA THR A 81 -18.38 11.92 1.98
C THR A 81 -18.12 10.97 0.82
N GLY A 82 -17.25 9.99 1.07
CA GLY A 82 -16.98 8.88 0.15
C GLY A 82 -16.67 7.61 0.91
N ASP A 83 -17.70 6.94 1.44
CA ASP A 83 -17.61 5.54 1.85
C ASP A 83 -17.47 4.70 0.56
N GLN A 84 -16.23 4.36 0.21
CA GLN A 84 -15.90 3.35 -0.80
C GLN A 84 -15.51 2.05 -0.07
N PRO A 85 -15.94 0.87 -0.57
CA PRO A 85 -15.58 -0.39 0.05
C PRO A 85 -14.09 -0.67 -0.19
N GLY A 86 -13.31 -0.63 0.89
CA GLY A 86 -11.86 -0.87 0.93
C GLY A 86 -11.06 0.41 1.19
N ASP A 87 -10.97 0.82 2.46
CA ASP A 87 -10.22 1.99 2.93
C ASP A 87 -8.81 2.09 2.32
N GLY A 88 -8.64 3.04 1.39
CA GLY A 88 -7.37 3.41 0.74
C GLY A 88 -6.51 4.37 1.56
N SER A 89 -6.69 4.46 2.88
CA SER A 89 -5.75 5.13 3.78
C SER A 89 -4.45 4.35 3.81
N SER A 90 -3.33 5.04 3.56
CA SER A 90 -2.00 4.45 3.69
C SER A 90 -1.68 4.01 5.13
N GLY A 91 -2.45 4.47 6.12
CA GLY A 91 -2.08 4.49 7.54
C GLY A 91 -1.14 5.65 7.87
N THR A 92 -0.99 5.95 9.16
CA THR A 92 -0.14 7.04 9.68
C THR A 92 1.17 6.57 10.31
N GLY A 93 1.42 5.26 10.32
CA GLY A 93 2.65 4.69 10.88
C GLY A 93 2.67 4.60 12.41
N THR A 94 1.52 4.74 13.06
CA THR A 94 1.40 4.62 14.53
C THR A 94 0.99 3.22 14.95
N PHE A 95 1.15 2.87 16.23
CA PHE A 95 0.61 1.59 16.70
C PHE A 95 -0.90 1.50 16.47
N ALA A 96 -1.68 2.56 16.70
CA ALA A 96 -3.14 2.50 16.51
C ALA A 96 -3.54 2.43 15.02
N ASP A 97 -2.73 3.03 14.15
CA ASP A 97 -2.96 3.14 12.72
C ASP A 97 -1.65 2.92 11.95
N PRO A 98 -1.21 1.65 11.82
CA PRO A 98 0.03 1.31 11.14
C PRO A 98 -0.10 1.57 9.64
N PHE A 99 1.03 1.80 8.97
CA PHE A 99 1.05 1.79 7.52
C PHE A 99 0.55 0.44 6.99
N LYS A 100 -0.33 0.48 5.99
CA LYS A 100 -0.97 -0.74 5.47
C LYS A 100 0.03 -1.67 4.80
N PHE A 101 -0.27 -2.97 4.84
CA PHE A 101 0.55 -3.95 4.15
C PHE A 101 0.65 -3.59 2.66
N GLY A 102 1.85 -3.68 2.08
CA GLY A 102 2.05 -3.35 0.68
C GLY A 102 1.94 -1.85 0.36
N VAL A 103 1.91 -0.97 1.37
CA VAL A 103 2.00 0.48 1.21
C VAL A 103 3.34 0.97 1.76
N ALA A 104 4.01 1.84 1.01
CA ALA A 104 5.25 2.46 1.47
C ALA A 104 4.94 3.55 2.49
N GLY A 105 5.57 3.47 3.66
CA GLY A 105 5.44 4.44 4.74
C GLY A 105 6.76 5.12 5.05
N ASP A 106 6.75 6.45 5.05
CA ASP A 106 7.91 7.28 5.40
C ASP A 106 8.26 7.11 6.88
N THR A 107 9.52 6.83 7.16
CA THR A 107 10.03 6.70 8.53
C THR A 107 10.26 8.04 9.20
N GLY A 108 10.25 9.14 8.45
CA GLY A 108 10.68 10.46 8.89
C GLY A 108 12.20 10.61 8.97
N GLN A 109 12.96 9.60 8.56
CA GLN A 109 14.42 9.54 8.62
C GLN A 109 15.08 9.52 7.24
N GLY A 110 14.33 9.88 6.18
CA GLY A 110 14.83 9.92 4.81
C GLY A 110 14.77 8.58 4.08
N LEU A 111 14.17 7.56 4.68
CA LEU A 111 13.84 6.30 4.00
C LEU A 111 12.37 5.92 4.21
N SER A 112 11.81 5.22 3.24
CA SER A 112 10.47 4.64 3.29
C SER A 112 10.56 3.12 3.31
N ILE A 113 9.70 2.49 4.10
CA ILE A 113 9.63 1.04 4.25
C ILE A 113 8.30 0.53 3.75
N LYS A 114 8.31 -0.65 3.14
CA LYS A 114 7.13 -1.35 2.64
C LYS A 114 7.25 -2.84 2.93
N VAL A 115 6.27 -3.41 3.60
CA VAL A 115 6.17 -4.88 3.73
C VAL A 115 5.53 -5.42 2.45
N ILE A 116 6.29 -6.20 1.68
CA ILE A 116 5.88 -6.71 0.36
C ILE A 116 5.62 -8.21 0.34
N GLY A 117 6.03 -8.93 1.38
CA GLY A 117 5.75 -10.35 1.51
C GLY A 117 5.78 -10.84 2.94
N VAL A 118 5.07 -11.94 3.19
CA VAL A 118 5.00 -12.63 4.47
C VAL A 118 4.89 -14.14 4.25
N VAL A 119 5.62 -14.94 5.01
CA VAL A 119 5.40 -16.39 5.08
C VAL A 119 5.14 -16.75 6.53
N ARG A 120 3.96 -17.33 6.81
CA ARG A 120 3.52 -17.72 8.15
C ARG A 120 2.63 -18.97 8.07
N PRO A 121 2.93 -20.06 8.82
CA PRO A 121 4.20 -20.32 9.50
C PRO A 121 5.34 -20.53 8.49
N ALA A 122 6.51 -19.94 8.77
CA ALA A 122 7.74 -20.11 8.01
C ALA A 122 8.59 -21.31 8.48
N ASP A 123 8.13 -22.11 9.43
CA ASP A 123 8.89 -23.18 10.09
C ASP A 123 9.62 -24.12 9.11
N THR A 124 8.90 -24.58 8.09
CA THR A 124 9.45 -25.50 7.10
C THR A 124 10.44 -24.80 6.18
N LEU A 125 10.16 -23.54 5.82
CA LEU A 125 11.01 -22.72 4.97
C LEU A 125 12.34 -22.43 5.67
N ILE A 126 12.31 -21.91 6.89
CA ILE A 126 13.52 -21.59 7.67
C ILE A 126 14.38 -22.85 7.89
N ARG A 127 13.75 -23.99 8.11
CA ARG A 127 14.44 -25.28 8.24
C ARG A 127 15.06 -25.80 6.96
N SER A 128 14.54 -25.38 5.81
CA SER A 128 15.08 -25.78 4.51
C SER A 128 16.40 -25.09 4.20
N PHE A 129 16.59 -23.84 4.67
CA PHE A 129 17.86 -23.10 4.52
C PHE A 129 18.97 -23.72 5.35
N ASN A 130 18.67 -24.11 6.58
CA ASN A 130 19.61 -24.82 7.42
C ASN A 130 18.90 -25.76 8.40
N ARG A 131 19.21 -27.05 8.29
CA ARG A 131 18.71 -28.10 9.20
C ARG A 131 19.13 -27.89 10.68
N PHE A 132 20.13 -27.06 10.93
CA PHE A 132 20.59 -26.68 12.28
C PHE A 132 19.85 -25.46 12.86
N ASN A 133 18.99 -24.79 12.09
CA ASN A 133 18.08 -23.82 12.67
C ASN A 133 17.19 -24.49 13.72
N ASP A 134 17.01 -23.80 14.84
CA ASP A 134 16.19 -24.30 15.94
C ASP A 134 14.74 -24.55 15.50
N ARG A 135 14.08 -25.48 16.17
CA ARG A 135 12.64 -25.69 16.01
C ARG A 135 11.91 -24.67 16.87
N PRO A 136 10.81 -24.09 16.40
CA PRO A 136 9.88 -23.40 17.29
C PRO A 136 9.46 -24.32 18.44
N GLY A 137 9.38 -23.74 19.65
CA GLY A 137 8.83 -24.43 20.81
C GLY A 137 7.32 -24.66 20.68
N PRO A 138 6.71 -25.39 21.63
CA PRO A 138 5.26 -25.56 21.65
C PRO A 138 4.52 -24.21 21.64
N GLY A 139 3.61 -24.03 20.68
CA GLY A 139 2.84 -22.79 20.54
C GLY A 139 3.60 -21.63 19.90
N GLN A 140 4.81 -21.85 19.38
CA GLN A 140 5.57 -20.87 18.63
C GLN A 140 5.65 -21.25 17.16
N GLU A 141 5.88 -20.25 16.31
CA GLU A 141 6.15 -20.43 14.89
C GLU A 141 7.08 -19.32 14.39
N TYR A 142 7.80 -19.59 13.30
CA TYR A 142 8.50 -18.54 12.59
C TYR A 142 7.54 -17.78 11.68
N ILE A 143 7.77 -16.47 11.56
CA ILE A 143 7.23 -15.63 10.48
C ILE A 143 8.41 -15.00 9.75
N ARG A 144 8.39 -14.99 8.42
CA ARG A 144 9.41 -14.36 7.57
C ARG A 144 8.76 -13.25 6.76
N LEU A 145 9.21 -12.02 6.96
CA LEU A 145 8.74 -10.85 6.22
C LEU A 145 9.74 -10.50 5.12
N THR A 146 9.24 -10.09 3.96
CA THR A 146 10.02 -9.49 2.87
C THR A 146 9.72 -8.00 2.86
N ILE A 147 10.78 -7.21 2.94
CA ILE A 147 10.73 -5.77 3.11
C ILE A 147 11.40 -5.12 1.90
N GLU A 148 10.77 -4.08 1.38
CA GLU A 148 11.37 -3.13 0.45
C GLU A 148 11.72 -1.85 1.21
N VAL A 149 12.95 -1.38 1.01
CA VAL A 149 13.49 -0.13 1.56
C VAL A 149 13.78 0.80 0.40
N SER A 150 13.21 2.00 0.44
CA SER A 150 13.43 3.05 -0.56
C SER A 150 14.08 4.26 0.08
N CYS A 151 15.20 4.73 -0.47
CA CYS A 151 15.84 5.96 -0.02
C CYS A 151 15.16 7.17 -0.65
N ASN A 152 14.64 8.08 0.16
CA ASN A 152 13.87 9.22 -0.32
C ASN A 152 14.75 10.13 -1.21
N GLU A 153 14.15 10.73 -2.24
CA GLU A 153 14.87 11.65 -3.12
C GLU A 153 15.34 12.93 -2.40
N GLY A 154 16.29 13.64 -3.02
CA GLY A 154 16.75 14.94 -2.53
C GLY A 154 17.78 14.91 -1.39
N GLY A 155 18.04 13.72 -0.82
CA GLY A 155 19.18 13.48 0.06
C GLY A 155 20.52 13.48 -0.68
N SER A 156 21.62 13.55 0.07
CA SER A 156 22.99 13.41 -0.45
C SER A 156 23.77 12.24 0.15
N GLU A 157 23.20 11.58 1.15
CA GLU A 157 23.78 10.43 1.85
C GLU A 157 23.01 9.17 1.47
N ALA A 158 23.68 8.02 1.52
CA ALA A 158 23.02 6.74 1.32
C ALA A 158 22.16 6.42 2.54
N CYS A 159 20.99 5.83 2.30
CA CYS A 159 20.20 5.20 3.35
C CYS A 159 20.76 3.81 3.60
N ASP A 160 20.98 3.48 4.87
CA ASP A 160 21.56 2.22 5.32
C ASP A 160 20.66 1.66 6.42
N THR A 161 20.22 0.41 6.28
CA THR A 161 19.43 -0.30 7.30
C THR A 161 19.61 -1.80 7.13
N ASN A 162 19.39 -2.53 8.21
CA ASN A 162 19.47 -3.97 8.21
C ASN A 162 18.39 -4.57 9.14
N TYR A 163 18.35 -5.90 9.19
CA TYR A 163 17.37 -6.64 10.00
C TYR A 163 17.41 -6.35 11.50
N PHE A 164 18.47 -5.75 12.06
CA PHE A 164 18.54 -5.36 13.48
C PHE A 164 17.69 -4.13 13.80
N ASP A 165 17.31 -3.32 12.80
CA ASP A 165 16.49 -2.12 12.99
C ASP A 165 14.99 -2.43 13.08
N PHE A 166 14.64 -3.72 13.23
CA PHE A 166 13.27 -4.18 13.17
C PHE A 166 12.88 -5.05 14.37
N ASN A 167 11.69 -4.75 14.87
CA ASN A 167 10.97 -5.54 15.85
C ASN A 167 9.59 -5.93 15.31
N LEU A 168 8.93 -6.87 15.97
CA LEU A 168 7.55 -7.25 15.65
C LEU A 168 6.68 -7.18 16.90
N THR A 169 5.42 -6.82 16.76
CA THR A 169 4.42 -6.96 17.81
C THR A 169 3.08 -7.41 17.25
N GLY A 170 2.10 -7.66 18.10
CA GLY A 170 0.77 -8.08 17.72
C GLY A 170 -0.28 -7.69 18.77
N SER A 171 -1.46 -8.27 18.65
CA SER A 171 -2.61 -8.05 19.53
C SER A 171 -2.33 -8.43 20.98
N LYS A 172 -1.35 -9.31 21.24
CA LYS A 172 -0.89 -9.64 22.61
C LYS A 172 -0.04 -8.55 23.25
N GLY A 173 0.43 -7.57 22.48
CA GLY A 173 1.29 -6.48 22.96
C GLY A 173 2.69 -6.93 23.40
N VAL A 174 3.11 -8.15 23.04
CA VAL A 174 4.48 -8.64 23.22
C VAL A 174 5.32 -8.12 22.06
N VAL A 175 6.54 -7.67 22.36
CA VAL A 175 7.52 -7.30 21.35
C VAL A 175 8.45 -8.49 21.13
N TYR A 176 8.64 -8.86 19.87
CA TYR A 176 9.54 -9.92 19.43
C TYR A 176 10.75 -9.28 18.74
N ASP A 177 11.93 -9.76 19.10
CA ASP A 177 13.17 -9.48 18.38
C ASP A 177 13.29 -10.41 17.17
N PHE A 178 14.13 -10.03 16.21
CA PHE A 178 14.50 -10.89 15.10
C PHE A 178 15.04 -12.25 15.61
N ALA A 179 14.76 -13.31 14.86
CA ALA A 179 15.25 -14.64 15.15
C ALA A 179 16.67 -14.81 14.59
N SER A 180 17.61 -15.25 15.43
CA SER A 180 18.96 -15.62 14.99
C SER A 180 18.94 -17.01 14.34
N VAL A 181 18.54 -17.05 13.06
CA VAL A 181 18.49 -18.27 12.23
C VAL A 181 19.27 -18.04 10.95
N VAL A 182 19.73 -19.11 10.31
CA VAL A 182 20.26 -19.02 8.95
C VAL A 182 19.09 -18.90 7.99
N ASN A 183 19.02 -17.80 7.27
CA ASN A 183 17.99 -17.49 6.30
C ASN A 183 18.66 -17.09 4.98
N ASP A 184 17.88 -17.05 3.89
CA ASP A 184 18.34 -16.45 2.65
C ASP A 184 17.95 -14.98 2.60
N ASP A 185 18.79 -14.16 1.96
CA ASP A 185 18.46 -12.77 1.66
C ASP A 185 18.08 -11.97 2.92
N ASP A 186 18.89 -12.09 3.98
CA ASP A 186 18.73 -11.26 5.17
C ASP A 186 18.80 -9.79 4.78
N LEU A 187 17.92 -8.97 5.34
CA LEU A 187 17.88 -7.54 5.06
C LEU A 187 19.18 -6.87 5.49
N ASP A 188 19.95 -6.42 4.52
CA ASP A 188 21.17 -5.63 4.66
C ASP A 188 21.28 -4.72 3.42
N VAL A 189 20.72 -3.52 3.53
CA VAL A 189 20.44 -2.64 2.39
C VAL A 189 21.13 -1.31 2.58
N THR A 190 22.06 -1.01 1.67
CA THR A 190 22.62 0.33 1.48
C THR A 190 22.27 0.84 0.09
N VAL A 191 21.47 1.91 0.01
CA VAL A 191 20.98 2.49 -1.26
C VAL A 191 21.14 4.00 -1.29
N PHE A 192 21.47 4.54 -2.47
CA PHE A 192 21.54 5.99 -2.68
C PHE A 192 20.14 6.60 -2.87
N PRO A 193 19.98 7.92 -2.68
CA PRO A 193 18.72 8.62 -2.88
C PRO A 193 18.05 8.28 -4.22
N GLY A 194 16.77 7.94 -4.18
CA GLY A 194 15.96 7.52 -5.33
C GLY A 194 16.10 6.04 -5.71
N ALA A 195 16.97 5.27 -5.05
CA ALA A 195 17.08 3.82 -5.24
C ALA A 195 16.34 3.04 -4.13
N SER A 196 16.03 1.79 -4.43
CA SER A 196 15.43 0.84 -3.49
C SER A 196 16.19 -0.49 -3.47
N GLY A 197 16.03 -1.21 -2.36
CA GLY A 197 16.54 -2.56 -2.15
C GLY A 197 15.53 -3.39 -1.39
N THR A 198 15.69 -4.71 -1.44
CA THR A 198 14.83 -5.66 -0.73
C THR A 198 15.65 -6.62 0.08
N GLY A 199 15.04 -7.16 1.13
CA GLY A 199 15.59 -8.27 1.91
C GLY A 199 14.57 -8.72 2.93
N THR A 200 14.98 -9.63 3.81
CA THR A 200 14.03 -10.31 4.70
C THR A 200 14.43 -10.27 6.17
N VAL A 201 13.40 -10.35 7.02
CA VAL A 201 13.55 -10.40 8.48
C VAL A 201 12.68 -11.55 8.99
N VAL A 202 13.25 -12.35 9.89
CA VAL A 202 12.58 -13.52 10.48
C VAL A 202 12.34 -13.25 11.95
N PHE A 203 11.17 -13.61 12.46
CA PHE A 203 10.82 -13.54 13.89
C PHE A 203 10.32 -14.90 14.37
N LEU A 204 10.58 -15.23 15.63
CA LEU A 204 9.95 -16.36 16.33
C LEU A 204 8.86 -15.82 17.25
N ILE A 205 7.61 -16.10 16.94
CA ILE A 205 6.44 -15.50 17.60
C ILE A 205 5.60 -16.54 18.32
N ASP A 206 4.69 -16.08 19.17
CA ASP A 206 3.58 -16.92 19.62
C ASP A 206 2.59 -17.11 18.45
N ALA A 207 2.30 -18.36 18.11
CA ALA A 207 1.47 -18.71 16.95
C ALA A 207 0.02 -18.21 17.06
N ALA A 208 -0.45 -17.88 18.26
CA ALA A 208 -1.77 -17.32 18.50
C ALA A 208 -1.78 -15.78 18.59
N ASP A 209 -0.65 -15.10 18.33
CA ASP A 209 -0.62 -13.64 18.20
C ASP A 209 -1.15 -13.21 16.83
N THR A 210 -2.01 -12.20 16.81
CA THR A 210 -2.72 -11.71 15.60
C THR A 210 -2.42 -10.23 15.39
N ASP A 211 -2.91 -9.66 14.29
CA ASP A 211 -2.80 -8.22 14.00
C ASP A 211 -1.35 -7.75 14.07
N LEU A 212 -0.46 -8.56 13.48
CA LEU A 212 0.98 -8.39 13.58
C LEU A 212 1.42 -7.09 12.91
N ARG A 213 2.35 -6.41 13.57
CA ARG A 213 2.90 -5.13 13.16
C ARG A 213 4.41 -5.18 13.20
N LEU A 214 5.03 -4.90 12.06
CA LEU A 214 6.45 -4.62 11.97
C LEU A 214 6.71 -3.23 12.54
N ILE A 215 7.77 -3.11 13.33
CA ILE A 215 8.24 -1.88 13.93
C ILE A 215 9.60 -1.59 13.32
N TYR A 216 9.77 -0.41 12.74
CA TYR A 216 11.08 0.12 12.38
C TYR A 216 11.58 1.05 13.48
N ASN A 217 12.76 0.77 14.01
CA ASN A 217 13.41 1.50 15.10
C ASN A 217 14.93 1.45 14.93
N GLU A 218 15.46 2.41 14.16
CA GLU A 218 16.89 2.54 13.86
C GLU A 218 17.79 2.39 15.11
N GLY A 219 18.80 1.54 15.02
CA GLY A 219 19.96 1.57 15.92
C GLY A 219 19.64 1.37 17.41
N PHE A 220 18.67 0.50 17.75
CA PHE A 220 18.19 0.24 19.11
C PHE A 220 17.43 1.41 19.76
N GLY A 221 16.79 2.26 18.95
CA GLY A 221 15.81 3.22 19.43
C GLY A 221 14.66 2.57 20.21
N SER A 222 13.95 3.37 21.02
CA SER A 222 12.80 2.86 21.77
C SER A 222 11.74 2.31 20.81
N VAL A 223 11.34 1.05 20.99
CA VAL A 223 10.25 0.43 20.22
C VAL A 223 8.92 1.20 20.33
N SER A 224 8.73 1.98 21.40
CA SER A 224 7.55 2.84 21.56
C SER A 224 7.48 4.00 20.58
N ASP A 225 8.64 4.42 20.06
CA ASP A 225 8.80 5.59 19.20
C ASP A 225 9.02 5.18 17.75
N GLY A 226 8.97 3.87 17.47
CA GLY A 226 9.14 3.29 16.14
C GLY A 226 7.97 3.57 15.21
N VAL A 227 8.20 3.30 13.94
CA VAL A 227 7.19 3.43 12.88
C VAL A 227 6.59 2.06 12.60
N PHE A 228 5.26 1.99 12.57
CA PHE A 228 4.52 0.73 12.53
C PHE A 228 3.96 0.45 11.14
N TYR A 229 4.09 -0.80 10.70
CA TYR A 229 3.60 -1.31 9.43
C TYR A 229 2.83 -2.61 9.68
N GLU A 230 1.72 -2.84 8.99
CA GLU A 230 1.05 -4.15 9.02
C GLU A 230 2.01 -5.22 8.47
N ALA A 231 2.21 -6.30 9.23
CA ALA A 231 3.11 -7.39 8.85
C ALA A 231 2.40 -8.47 8.01
N GLU A 232 1.06 -8.46 8.00
CA GLU A 232 0.23 -9.39 7.24
C GLU A 232 -0.81 -8.59 6.45
N PRO A 233 -1.17 -9.03 5.23
CA PRO A 233 -2.25 -8.39 4.49
C PRO A 233 -3.59 -8.62 5.18
N SER A 234 -4.43 -7.59 5.19
CA SER A 234 -5.78 -7.72 5.71
C SER A 234 -6.61 -8.63 4.79
N LYS A 235 -7.30 -9.60 5.40
CA LYS A 235 -8.12 -10.58 4.67
C LYS A 235 -9.37 -9.96 4.05
N ASP A 236 -9.73 -8.77 4.49
CA ASP A 236 -10.91 -8.03 4.07
C ASP A 236 -10.57 -6.91 3.07
N SER A 237 -9.28 -6.64 2.85
CA SER A 237 -8.78 -5.68 1.86
C SER A 237 -7.93 -6.41 0.83
N GLY A 238 -8.50 -6.62 -0.36
CA GLY A 238 -7.84 -7.35 -1.41
C GLY A 238 -8.53 -7.18 -2.75
N LEU A 239 -8.08 -7.96 -3.73
CA LEU A 239 -8.63 -7.96 -5.07
C LEU A 239 -9.84 -8.88 -5.15
N GLU A 240 -10.98 -8.37 -5.62
CA GLU A 240 -12.12 -9.24 -5.93
C GLU A 240 -11.75 -10.14 -7.12
N ILE A 241 -11.90 -11.44 -6.92
CA ILE A 241 -11.72 -12.46 -7.96
C ILE A 241 -13.02 -13.24 -8.14
N ARG A 242 -13.28 -13.67 -9.37
CA ARG A 242 -14.45 -14.46 -9.75
C ARG A 242 -14.04 -15.80 -10.31
N ALA A 243 -14.63 -16.88 -9.82
CA ALA A 243 -14.40 -18.22 -10.33
C ALA A 243 -15.07 -18.43 -11.70
N ASP A 244 -14.29 -18.77 -12.73
CA ASP A 244 -14.86 -19.02 -14.08
C ASP A 244 -15.51 -20.41 -14.18
N SER A 245 -15.07 -21.34 -13.35
CA SER A 245 -15.55 -22.72 -13.28
C SER A 245 -15.57 -23.19 -11.83
N ASN A 246 -15.82 -24.48 -11.58
CA ASN A 246 -15.66 -25.03 -10.24
C ASN A 246 -14.17 -25.11 -9.92
N VAL A 247 -13.73 -24.38 -8.89
CA VAL A 247 -12.31 -24.26 -8.53
C VAL A 247 -12.07 -24.94 -7.19
N ASN A 248 -11.04 -25.77 -7.12
CA ASN A 248 -10.61 -26.35 -5.85
C ASN A 248 -9.89 -25.29 -5.00
N ILE A 249 -10.29 -25.16 -3.74
CA ILE A 249 -9.55 -24.42 -2.72
C ILE A 249 -8.59 -25.41 -2.07
N ARG A 250 -7.30 -25.06 -2.03
CA ARG A 250 -6.24 -25.92 -1.54
C ARG A 250 -5.56 -25.37 -0.29
N SER A 251 -4.99 -26.28 0.48
CA SER A 251 -4.21 -25.97 1.69
C SER A 251 -2.89 -25.24 1.43
N GLY A 252 -2.44 -25.15 0.18
CA GLY A 252 -1.22 -24.45 -0.22
C GLY A 252 -1.18 -24.18 -1.73
N PRO A 253 -0.26 -23.32 -2.21
CA PRO A 253 -0.13 -22.93 -3.61
C PRO A 253 0.51 -24.03 -4.48
N SER A 254 -0.09 -25.22 -4.49
CA SER A 254 0.42 -26.37 -5.25
C SER A 254 -0.71 -27.31 -5.66
N THR A 255 -0.58 -27.91 -6.85
CA THR A 255 -1.49 -28.97 -7.29
C THR A 255 -1.38 -30.25 -6.45
N ASN A 256 -0.28 -30.41 -5.70
CA ASN A 256 -0.08 -31.51 -4.74
C ASN A 256 -0.65 -31.21 -3.35
N ALA A 257 -1.01 -29.95 -3.06
CA ALA A 257 -1.63 -29.60 -1.79
C ALA A 257 -3.04 -30.18 -1.70
N GLY A 258 -3.44 -30.63 -0.51
CA GLY A 258 -4.77 -31.20 -0.28
C GLY A 258 -5.87 -30.19 -0.59
N VAL A 259 -6.94 -30.65 -1.24
CA VAL A 259 -8.17 -29.87 -1.44
C VAL A 259 -8.89 -29.78 -0.10
N VAL A 260 -9.19 -28.56 0.33
CA VAL A 260 -9.85 -28.27 1.62
C VAL A 260 -11.29 -27.82 1.42
N ASP A 261 -11.61 -27.23 0.26
CA ASP A 261 -12.96 -26.77 -0.10
C ASP A 261 -13.03 -26.52 -1.63
N SER A 262 -14.13 -25.93 -2.12
CA SER A 262 -14.29 -25.53 -3.53
C SER A 262 -15.13 -24.26 -3.69
N LEU A 263 -14.81 -23.47 -4.72
CA LEU A 263 -15.65 -22.38 -5.22
C LEU A 263 -16.53 -22.88 -6.35
N ALA A 264 -17.81 -22.51 -6.33
CA ALA A 264 -18.70 -22.74 -7.45
C ALA A 264 -18.41 -21.76 -8.59
N SER A 265 -18.68 -22.18 -9.83
CA SER A 265 -18.61 -21.28 -10.99
C SER A 265 -19.49 -20.04 -10.76
N GLY A 266 -18.91 -18.87 -11.01
CA GLY A 266 -19.54 -17.56 -10.85
C GLY A 266 -19.42 -16.96 -9.45
N SER A 267 -18.93 -17.69 -8.45
CA SER A 267 -18.69 -17.15 -7.10
C SER A 267 -17.59 -16.08 -7.12
N THR A 268 -17.80 -15.01 -6.36
CA THR A 268 -16.81 -13.96 -6.10
C THR A 268 -16.27 -14.07 -4.68
N VAL A 269 -14.96 -13.83 -4.52
CA VAL A 269 -14.26 -13.82 -3.23
C VAL A 269 -13.14 -12.78 -3.26
N ILE A 270 -12.65 -12.40 -2.08
CA ILE A 270 -11.50 -11.50 -1.96
C ILE A 270 -10.20 -12.32 -1.91
N ALA A 271 -9.29 -12.02 -2.83
CA ALA A 271 -7.91 -12.47 -2.79
C ALA A 271 -7.04 -11.41 -2.13
N PHE A 272 -6.27 -11.79 -1.11
CA PHE A 272 -5.42 -10.86 -0.34
C PHE A 272 -3.93 -11.17 -0.45
N GLY A 273 -3.57 -12.21 -1.20
CA GLY A 273 -2.17 -12.59 -1.39
C GLY A 273 -1.99 -13.51 -2.58
N ARG A 274 -0.75 -13.86 -2.84
CA ARG A 274 -0.32 -14.75 -3.92
C ARG A 274 0.99 -15.45 -3.58
N ASN A 275 1.35 -16.46 -4.37
CA ASN A 275 2.69 -16.99 -4.34
C ASN A 275 3.65 -16.15 -5.20
N GLN A 276 4.95 -16.45 -5.13
CA GLN A 276 6.01 -15.62 -5.73
C GLN A 276 5.84 -15.38 -7.24
N ASP A 277 5.43 -16.40 -8.00
CA ASP A 277 5.25 -16.32 -9.46
C ASP A 277 3.84 -15.90 -9.88
N GLY A 278 2.91 -15.71 -8.94
CA GLY A 278 1.53 -15.31 -9.19
C GLY A 278 0.64 -16.41 -9.79
N SER A 279 1.11 -17.67 -9.84
CA SER A 279 0.29 -18.78 -10.34
C SER A 279 -0.81 -19.22 -9.37
N TRP A 280 -0.72 -18.84 -8.10
CA TRP A 280 -1.72 -19.07 -7.07
C TRP A 280 -2.06 -17.78 -6.34
N VAL A 281 -3.34 -17.61 -6.02
CA VAL A 281 -3.82 -16.51 -5.17
C VAL A 281 -4.41 -17.07 -3.88
N GLN A 282 -4.20 -16.35 -2.79
CA GLN A 282 -4.66 -16.68 -1.46
C GLN A 282 -5.98 -15.98 -1.14
N ILE A 283 -6.91 -16.74 -0.60
CA ILE A 283 -8.22 -16.30 -0.12
C ILE A 283 -8.39 -16.75 1.34
N ALA A 284 -9.47 -16.31 2.00
CA ALA A 284 -9.69 -16.53 3.44
C ALA A 284 -9.53 -18.00 3.86
N ASN A 285 -9.96 -18.92 3.00
CA ASN A 285 -10.05 -20.35 3.29
C ASN A 285 -8.99 -21.21 2.55
N GLY A 286 -8.00 -20.61 1.88
CA GLY A 286 -6.92 -21.34 1.23
C GLY A 286 -6.43 -20.71 -0.07
N TRP A 287 -6.00 -21.55 -1.00
CA TRP A 287 -5.33 -21.16 -2.24
C TRP A 287 -6.10 -21.64 -3.46
N VAL A 288 -6.23 -20.76 -4.45
CA VAL A 288 -6.87 -21.07 -5.73
C VAL A 288 -5.90 -20.80 -6.89
N PHE A 289 -6.01 -21.59 -7.95
CA PHE A 289 -5.13 -21.45 -9.11
C PHE A 289 -5.55 -20.23 -9.92
N ALA A 290 -4.62 -19.29 -10.13
CA ALA A 290 -4.91 -17.96 -10.68
C ALA A 290 -5.54 -18.03 -12.09
N SER A 291 -5.16 -19.04 -12.90
CA SER A 291 -5.69 -19.19 -14.26
C SER A 291 -7.15 -19.68 -14.33
N LEU A 292 -7.78 -19.97 -13.19
CA LEU A 292 -9.18 -20.43 -13.11
C LEU A 292 -10.13 -19.34 -12.56
N VAL A 293 -9.60 -18.16 -12.31
CA VAL A 293 -10.34 -17.01 -11.79
C VAL A 293 -10.08 -15.79 -12.67
N THR A 294 -11.06 -14.90 -12.73
CA THR A 294 -10.99 -13.61 -13.43
C THR A 294 -11.08 -12.46 -12.43
N THR A 295 -10.49 -11.33 -12.79
CA THR A 295 -10.51 -10.10 -11.99
C THR A 295 -10.22 -8.89 -12.89
N ASP A 296 -10.69 -7.72 -12.48
CA ASP A 296 -10.45 -6.46 -13.19
C ASP A 296 -9.09 -5.82 -12.79
N GLY A 297 -8.49 -6.25 -11.69
CA GLY A 297 -7.20 -5.76 -11.21
C GLY A 297 -6.00 -6.64 -11.62
N ASP A 298 -4.80 -6.17 -11.29
CA ASP A 298 -3.56 -6.91 -11.54
C ASP A 298 -3.20 -7.79 -10.33
N ILE A 299 -3.28 -9.11 -10.51
CA ILE A 299 -2.88 -10.11 -9.51
C ILE A 299 -1.44 -9.89 -9.04
N MET A 300 -0.54 -9.39 -9.89
CA MET A 300 0.87 -9.20 -9.52
C MET A 300 1.07 -8.11 -8.46
N GLN A 301 0.07 -7.24 -8.27
CA GLN A 301 0.03 -6.26 -7.19
C GLN A 301 -0.37 -6.89 -5.84
N LEU A 302 -0.89 -8.13 -5.82
CA LEU A 302 -1.17 -8.81 -4.56
C LEU A 302 0.12 -9.11 -3.80
N PRO A 303 0.08 -9.00 -2.46
CA PRO A 303 1.13 -9.45 -1.53
C PRO A 303 1.66 -10.85 -1.79
N ILE A 304 2.97 -11.06 -1.66
CA ILE A 304 3.52 -12.43 -1.67
C ILE A 304 3.34 -13.05 -0.28
N THR A 305 2.48 -14.06 -0.16
CA THR A 305 2.13 -14.68 1.12
C THR A 305 2.60 -16.14 1.25
N ALA A 306 3.24 -16.67 0.20
CA ALA A 306 3.89 -17.98 0.18
C ALA A 306 4.93 -18.06 -0.95
N GLN A 307 5.79 -19.08 -0.89
CA GLN A 307 6.66 -19.50 -1.99
C GLN A 307 5.97 -20.58 -2.84
#